data_AF-A0A5E6PGY8-F1
#
_entry.id   AF-A0A5E6PGY8-F1
#
_cell.length_a   1.000
_cell.length_b   1.000
_cell.length_c   1.000
_cell.angle_alpha   90.00
_cell.angle_beta   90.00
_cell.angle_gamma   90.00
#
_symmetry.space_group_name_H-M   'P 1'
#
loop_
_entity.id
_entity.type
_entity.pdbx_description
1 polymer ?
#
loop_
_entity_poly.entity_id
_entity_poly.type
_entity_poly.pdbx_seq_one_letter_code
_entity_poly.pdbx_strand_id
1 'polypeptide(L)'
;MLLSGMTWTGFWGKQYADLWNRFPAAMWNDVPQSNQQARELNSASRQTVPWAMENTPMPQSAAHAGHAGHSMGSSAPAAPQVSLQQIEELASTRRVEPGYSITLPTSAEGVYTIAVFADDPRNDATLHVDQYTGQVLVDVRWQDYSNVARATELGVMLHEGKMFGALNQLIVLLICLMILLGSVSGLVMWWQRRPAGGLGVPPLRHDLPRWKTATAIMLVLGAVFPLVGGSMLLVWLVDRYAQPLARTNPLT
;
A
#
# COMPACT_ATOMS: atom_id res chain seq x y z
N MET A 1 -0.06 -5.34 13.87
CA MET A 1 -0.68 -4.12 13.33
C MET A 1 0.36 -3.08 12.89
N LEU A 2 1.22 -2.55 13.78
CA LEU A 2 2.23 -1.56 13.34
C LEU A 2 3.30 -2.14 12.38
N LEU A 3 3.88 -3.29 12.72
CA LEU A 3 4.89 -3.96 11.88
C LEU A 3 4.33 -4.43 10.54
N SER A 4 3.11 -4.98 10.55
CA SER A 4 2.40 -5.36 9.33
C SER A 4 2.04 -4.11 8.51
N GLY A 5 1.50 -3.07 9.13
CA GLY A 5 1.12 -1.82 8.46
C GLY A 5 2.22 -1.22 7.59
N MET A 6 3.47 -1.23 8.07
CA MET A 6 4.58 -0.67 7.32
C MET A 6 4.88 -1.41 6.01
N THR A 7 4.63 -2.72 5.93
CA THR A 7 5.01 -3.54 4.76
C THR A 7 4.16 -3.27 3.52
N TRP A 8 3.07 -2.50 3.62
CA TRP A 8 2.24 -2.09 2.48
C TRP A 8 2.06 -0.56 2.39
N THR A 9 2.83 0.23 3.14
CA THR A 9 2.83 1.70 2.95
C THR A 9 3.66 2.09 1.72
N GLY A 10 3.35 3.22 1.08
CA GLY A 10 4.00 3.59 -0.19
C GLY A 10 5.54 3.64 -0.14
N PHE A 11 6.16 4.16 0.93
CA PHE A 11 7.61 4.21 1.06
C PHE A 11 8.22 2.92 1.62
N TRP A 12 7.78 2.48 2.80
CA TRP A 12 8.35 1.29 3.47
C TRP A 12 7.94 -0.02 2.79
N GLY A 13 6.72 -0.10 2.28
CA GLY A 13 6.24 -1.25 1.53
C GLY A 13 7.00 -1.46 0.23
N LYS A 14 7.39 -0.37 -0.46
CA LYS A 14 8.31 -0.45 -1.61
C LYS A 14 9.67 -1.04 -1.20
N GLN A 15 10.33 -0.47 -0.19
CA GLN A 15 11.62 -0.99 0.27
C GLN A 15 11.53 -2.45 0.74
N TYR A 16 10.43 -2.80 1.40
CA TYR A 16 10.17 -4.16 1.85
C TYR A 16 9.99 -5.12 0.66
N ALA A 17 9.15 -4.75 -0.30
CA ALA A 17 8.90 -5.55 -1.50
C ALA A 17 10.17 -5.74 -2.35
N ASP A 18 10.97 -4.69 -2.56
CA ASP A 18 12.24 -4.77 -3.30
C ASP A 18 13.23 -5.78 -2.69
N LEU A 19 13.18 -5.93 -1.37
CA LEU A 19 14.00 -6.91 -0.63
C LEU A 19 13.38 -8.32 -0.67
N TRP A 20 12.07 -8.43 -0.42
CA TRP A 20 11.43 -9.70 -0.04
C TRP A 20 10.46 -10.31 -1.07
N ASN A 21 9.89 -9.51 -1.97
CA ASN A 21 8.99 -9.99 -3.04
C ASN A 21 9.82 -10.51 -4.22
N ARG A 22 10.49 -11.64 -3.97
CA ARG A 22 11.22 -12.40 -4.99
C ARG A 22 10.28 -13.43 -5.60
N PHE A 23 10.02 -13.27 -6.89
CA PHE A 23 9.32 -14.24 -7.71
C PHE A 23 10.33 -15.11 -8.47
N PRO A 24 9.98 -16.35 -8.87
CA PRO A 24 10.82 -17.19 -9.71
C PRO A 24 11.40 -16.41 -10.91
N ALA A 25 12.73 -16.35 -11.04
CA ALA A 25 13.38 -15.53 -12.09
C ALA A 25 12.98 -15.98 -13.51
N ALA A 26 12.75 -17.28 -13.70
CA ALA A 26 12.37 -17.88 -14.98
C ALA A 26 11.12 -17.24 -15.60
N MET A 27 10.27 -16.66 -14.76
CA MET A 27 9.05 -16.01 -15.22
C MET A 27 9.35 -14.75 -16.05
N TRP A 28 10.32 -13.91 -15.67
CA TRP A 28 10.60 -12.62 -16.33
C TRP A 28 11.84 -12.62 -17.24
N ASN A 29 12.56 -13.73 -17.36
CA ASN A 29 13.81 -13.79 -18.11
C ASN A 29 13.64 -13.58 -19.62
N ASP A 30 12.54 -14.09 -20.18
CA ASP A 30 12.29 -14.10 -21.63
C ASP A 30 11.22 -13.08 -22.06
N VAL A 31 10.84 -12.17 -21.16
CA VAL A 31 9.75 -11.21 -21.40
C VAL A 31 10.30 -9.78 -21.38
N PRO A 32 10.08 -8.99 -22.44
CA PRO A 32 10.43 -7.57 -22.46
C PRO A 32 9.72 -6.83 -21.31
N GLN A 33 10.45 -5.98 -20.58
CA GLN A 33 9.92 -5.25 -19.42
C GLN A 33 9.82 -3.75 -19.70
N SER A 34 8.75 -3.14 -19.20
CA SER A 34 8.52 -1.70 -19.21
C SER A 34 9.13 -1.05 -17.97
N ASN A 35 9.34 0.27 -18.05
CA ASN A 35 9.64 1.09 -16.88
C ASN A 35 8.40 1.32 -15.97
N GLN A 36 7.21 0.94 -16.43
CA GLN A 36 5.97 1.03 -15.64
C GLN A 36 5.85 -0.15 -14.67
N GLN A 37 5.34 0.12 -13.48
CA GLN A 37 5.11 -0.89 -12.44
C GLN A 37 3.64 -1.29 -12.38
N ALA A 38 3.36 -2.53 -11.98
CA ALA A 38 1.98 -3.01 -11.85
C ALA A 38 1.13 -2.19 -10.86
N ARG A 39 1.75 -1.49 -9.89
CA ARG A 39 1.09 -0.53 -8.99
C ARG A 39 0.30 0.57 -9.73
N GLU A 40 0.67 0.91 -10.96
CA GLU A 40 -0.06 1.90 -11.76
C GLU A 40 -1.48 1.45 -12.12
N LEU A 41 -1.75 0.15 -12.03
CA LEU A 41 -3.08 -0.44 -12.23
C LEU A 41 -3.96 -0.32 -10.98
N ASN A 42 -3.39 0.06 -9.84
CA ASN A 42 -4.11 0.31 -8.60
C ASN A 42 -4.48 1.79 -8.49
N SER A 43 -5.70 2.04 -8.01
CA SER A 43 -6.22 3.39 -7.76
C SER A 43 -6.60 3.53 -6.28
N ALA A 44 -6.76 4.79 -5.83
CA ALA A 44 -7.13 5.06 -4.43
C ALA A 44 -8.44 4.39 -3.98
N SER A 45 -9.33 4.05 -4.92
CA SER A 45 -10.63 3.41 -4.65
C SER A 45 -10.69 1.94 -5.05
N ARG A 46 -9.67 1.39 -5.72
CA ARG A 46 -9.68 0.01 -6.22
C ARG A 46 -8.26 -0.56 -6.28
N GLN A 47 -8.07 -1.64 -5.54
CA GLN A 47 -6.92 -2.54 -5.66
C GLN A 47 -7.21 -3.56 -6.76
N THR A 48 -6.44 -3.51 -7.86
CA THR A 48 -6.58 -4.39 -9.03
C THR A 48 -5.58 -5.53 -8.95
N VAL A 49 -4.30 -5.22 -8.69
CA VAL A 49 -3.24 -6.21 -8.49
C VAL A 49 -2.93 -6.37 -7.00
N PRO A 50 -2.60 -7.58 -6.53
CA PRO A 50 -2.17 -7.81 -5.15
C PRO A 50 -0.94 -6.97 -4.77
N TRP A 51 -0.79 -6.63 -3.49
CA TRP A 51 0.34 -5.85 -2.96
C TRP A 51 1.69 -6.50 -3.24
N ALA A 52 1.74 -7.83 -3.26
CA ALA A 52 2.92 -8.60 -3.63
C ALA A 52 3.43 -8.22 -5.03
N MET A 53 2.52 -7.93 -5.95
CA MET A 53 2.79 -7.65 -7.36
C MET A 53 3.00 -6.17 -7.68
N GLU A 54 2.63 -5.24 -6.78
CA GLU A 54 2.67 -3.80 -7.06
C GLU A 54 4.02 -3.29 -7.58
N ASN A 55 5.12 -3.80 -7.02
CA ASN A 55 6.47 -3.36 -7.37
C ASN A 55 7.12 -4.17 -8.50
N THR A 56 6.38 -5.09 -9.16
CA THR A 56 6.91 -5.81 -10.32
C THR A 56 6.79 -4.96 -11.60
N PRO A 57 7.81 -5.01 -12.49
CA PRO A 57 7.74 -4.33 -13.78
C PRO A 57 6.65 -4.96 -14.64
N MET A 58 5.88 -4.13 -15.34
CA MET A 58 4.91 -4.63 -16.31
C MET A 58 5.64 -5.10 -17.58
N PRO A 59 5.26 -6.25 -18.14
CA PRO A 59 5.82 -6.69 -19.41
C PRO A 59 5.31 -5.84 -20.57
N GLN A 60 6.04 -5.86 -21.69
CA GLN A 60 5.66 -5.18 -22.92
C GLN A 60 5.19 -6.18 -23.96
N SER A 61 4.13 -5.81 -24.69
CA SER A 61 3.75 -6.53 -25.90
C SER A 61 4.74 -6.21 -27.01
N ALA A 62 5.17 -7.23 -27.75
CA ALA A 62 6.06 -7.04 -28.89
C ALA A 62 5.21 -6.76 -30.14
N ALA A 63 5.12 -5.49 -30.55
CA ALA A 63 4.57 -5.12 -31.85
C ALA A 63 5.51 -5.62 -32.95
N HIS A 64 5.30 -6.85 -33.43
CA HIS A 64 6.01 -7.46 -34.57
C HIS A 64 7.55 -7.31 -34.55
N ALA A 65 8.26 -8.33 -34.08
CA ALA A 65 9.73 -8.45 -34.16
C ALA A 65 10.32 -8.53 -35.62
N GLY A 66 9.57 -8.14 -36.66
CA GLY A 66 9.92 -8.30 -38.07
C GLY A 66 10.33 -7.04 -38.83
N HIS A 67 10.16 -5.83 -38.28
CA HIS A 67 10.47 -4.59 -39.01
C HIS A 67 11.21 -3.57 -38.12
N ALA A 68 12.41 -3.93 -37.68
CA ALA A 68 13.35 -3.02 -37.01
C ALA A 68 13.99 -2.03 -38.00
N GLY A 69 13.18 -1.23 -38.68
CA GLY A 69 13.64 -0.25 -39.67
C GLY A 69 12.68 0.92 -39.79
N HIS A 70 12.97 1.98 -39.03
CA HIS A 70 12.45 3.34 -39.21
C HIS A 70 10.94 3.57 -39.00
N SER A 71 10.50 3.64 -37.73
CA SER A 71 9.32 4.45 -37.41
C SER A 71 9.57 5.24 -36.12
N MET A 72 9.63 6.56 -36.26
CA MET A 72 9.54 7.53 -35.17
C MET A 72 8.31 7.22 -34.31
N GLY A 73 8.50 7.23 -32.99
CA GLY A 73 7.56 6.73 -31.99
C GLY A 73 6.10 7.15 -32.23
N SER A 74 5.25 6.16 -32.43
CA SER A 74 3.80 6.33 -32.37
C SER A 74 3.34 6.07 -30.94
N SER A 75 3.12 7.13 -30.18
CA SER A 75 2.46 7.11 -28.86
C SER A 75 0.94 6.84 -28.94
N ALA A 76 0.45 6.45 -30.12
CA ALA A 76 -0.96 6.14 -30.33
C ALA A 76 -1.28 4.74 -29.78
N PRO A 77 -2.45 4.51 -29.16
CA PRO A 77 -2.90 3.17 -28.82
C PRO A 77 -2.96 2.36 -30.11
N ALA A 78 -2.14 1.31 -30.23
CA ALA A 78 -2.34 0.34 -31.29
C ALA A 78 -3.69 -0.35 -31.04
N ALA A 79 -4.49 -0.55 -32.10
CA ALA A 79 -5.71 -1.33 -31.98
C ALA A 79 -5.31 -2.77 -31.59
N PRO A 80 -5.73 -3.28 -30.42
CA PRO A 80 -5.40 -4.64 -30.02
C PRO A 80 -5.96 -5.63 -31.05
N GLN A 81 -5.16 -6.63 -31.43
CA GLN A 81 -5.61 -7.67 -32.36
C GLN A 81 -6.42 -8.75 -31.64
N VAL A 82 -6.20 -8.89 -30.33
CA VAL A 82 -6.92 -9.80 -29.46
C VAL A 82 -8.17 -9.10 -28.93
N SER A 83 -9.34 -9.73 -29.11
CA SER A 83 -10.60 -9.24 -28.58
C SER A 83 -10.72 -9.44 -27.07
N LEU A 84 -11.52 -8.59 -26.41
CA LEU A 84 -11.79 -8.73 -24.98
C LEU A 84 -12.42 -10.10 -24.63
N GLN A 85 -13.26 -10.63 -25.53
CA GLN A 85 -13.90 -11.93 -25.34
C GLN A 85 -12.88 -13.08 -25.33
N GLN A 86 -11.83 -13.01 -26.15
CA GLN A 86 -10.73 -13.99 -26.12
C GLN A 86 -9.94 -13.89 -24.81
N ILE A 87 -9.75 -12.69 -24.27
CA ILE A 87 -9.10 -12.49 -22.97
C ILE A 87 -9.95 -13.07 -21.83
N GLU A 88 -11.28 -12.90 -21.89
CA GLU A 88 -12.22 -13.51 -20.93
C GLU A 88 -12.20 -15.05 -21.01
N GLU A 89 -12.22 -15.62 -22.21
CA GLU A 89 -12.12 -17.06 -22.43
C GLU A 89 -10.78 -17.62 -21.95
N LEU A 90 -9.69 -16.87 -22.15
CA LEU A 90 -8.37 -17.20 -21.65
C LEU A 90 -8.34 -17.22 -20.11
N ALA A 91 -8.94 -16.22 -19.44
CA ALA A 91 -9.05 -16.19 -17.98
C ALA A 91 -9.80 -17.42 -17.44
N SER A 92 -10.93 -17.75 -18.07
CA SER A 92 -11.73 -18.95 -17.77
C SER A 92 -10.91 -20.24 -17.94
N THR A 93 -10.24 -20.39 -19.09
CA THR A 93 -9.41 -21.56 -19.42
C THR A 93 -8.26 -21.73 -18.43
N ARG A 94 -7.66 -20.62 -17.99
CA ARG A 94 -6.60 -20.58 -16.99
C ARG A 94 -7.10 -20.70 -15.55
N ARG A 95 -8.41 -20.92 -15.34
CA ARG A 95 -9.04 -21.09 -14.02
C ARG A 95 -8.71 -19.93 -13.08
N VAL A 96 -8.80 -18.69 -13.57
CA VAL A 96 -8.76 -17.49 -12.72
C VAL A 96 -10.09 -17.40 -11.97
N GLU A 97 -10.03 -17.14 -10.67
CA GLU A 97 -11.23 -17.08 -9.82
C GLU A 97 -12.16 -15.94 -10.26
N PRO A 98 -13.50 -16.13 -10.30
CA PRO A 98 -14.44 -15.08 -10.67
C PRO A 98 -14.30 -13.82 -9.80
N GLY A 99 -14.54 -12.65 -10.38
CA GLY A 99 -14.29 -11.35 -9.74
C GLY A 99 -12.97 -10.70 -10.14
N TYR A 100 -12.25 -11.30 -11.09
CA TYR A 100 -11.09 -10.68 -11.72
C TYR A 100 -11.45 -9.40 -12.49
N SER A 101 -10.48 -8.49 -12.57
CA SER A 101 -10.54 -7.30 -13.40
C SER A 101 -9.65 -7.48 -14.63
N ILE A 102 -10.16 -7.06 -15.79
CA ILE A 102 -9.37 -6.97 -17.03
C ILE A 102 -9.02 -5.51 -17.27
N THR A 103 -7.73 -5.19 -17.23
CA THR A 103 -7.21 -3.87 -17.60
C THR A 103 -6.73 -3.90 -19.05
N LEU A 104 -7.18 -2.91 -19.83
CA LEU A 104 -6.84 -2.79 -21.24
C LEU A 104 -5.47 -2.12 -21.44
N PRO A 105 -4.73 -2.50 -22.50
CA PRO A 105 -3.51 -1.80 -22.88
C PRO A 105 -3.84 -0.36 -23.31
N THR A 106 -3.06 0.61 -22.83
CA THR A 106 -3.23 2.04 -23.14
C THR A 106 -2.23 2.56 -24.18
N SER A 107 -1.20 1.76 -24.50
CA SER A 107 -0.14 2.08 -25.46
C SER A 107 0.14 0.90 -26.40
N ALA A 108 0.86 1.15 -27.50
CA ALA A 108 1.27 0.11 -28.45
C ALA A 108 2.17 -0.98 -27.83
N GLU A 109 2.88 -0.67 -26.76
CA GLU A 109 3.70 -1.66 -26.01
C GLU A 109 2.95 -2.22 -24.80
N GLY A 110 1.73 -1.75 -24.51
CA GLY A 110 0.94 -2.17 -23.37
C GLY A 110 0.50 -3.64 -23.44
N VAL A 111 0.10 -4.20 -22.30
CA VAL A 111 -0.39 -5.57 -22.18
C VAL A 111 -1.80 -5.59 -21.61
N TYR A 112 -2.58 -6.61 -21.93
CA TYR A 112 -3.78 -6.91 -21.16
C TYR A 112 -3.37 -7.45 -19.80
N THR A 113 -3.94 -6.91 -18.74
CA THR A 113 -3.70 -7.43 -17.38
C THR A 113 -4.99 -7.99 -16.81
N ILE A 114 -4.98 -9.27 -16.49
CA ILE A 114 -6.07 -9.96 -15.79
C ILE A 114 -5.59 -10.17 -14.36
N ALA A 115 -6.25 -9.53 -13.41
CA ALA A 115 -5.84 -9.63 -12.01
C ALA A 115 -7.05 -9.84 -11.11
N VAL A 116 -6.91 -10.70 -10.11
CA VAL A 116 -7.88 -10.88 -9.03
C VAL A 116 -7.18 -10.66 -7.70
N PHE A 117 -7.79 -9.79 -6.91
CA PHE A 117 -7.42 -9.51 -5.53
C PHE A 117 -8.51 -10.08 -4.62
N ALA A 118 -8.38 -11.36 -4.29
CA ALA A 118 -9.43 -12.15 -3.66
C ALA A 118 -9.46 -11.96 -2.13
N ASP A 119 -10.59 -12.27 -1.51
CA ASP A 119 -10.71 -12.24 -0.05
C ASP A 119 -9.89 -13.36 0.63
N ASP A 120 -9.70 -14.48 -0.07
CA ASP A 120 -8.69 -15.49 0.26
C ASP A 120 -7.50 -15.31 -0.71
N PRO A 121 -6.32 -14.90 -0.20
CA PRO A 121 -5.17 -14.58 -1.04
C PRO A 121 -4.61 -15.81 -1.77
N ARG A 122 -5.04 -17.03 -1.39
CA ARG A 122 -4.69 -18.25 -2.13
C ARG A 122 -5.26 -18.29 -3.54
N ASN A 123 -6.33 -17.53 -3.78
CA ASN A 123 -6.98 -17.42 -5.08
C ASN A 123 -6.47 -16.23 -5.89
N ASP A 124 -5.48 -15.49 -5.38
CA ASP A 124 -4.88 -14.37 -6.10
C ASP A 124 -4.18 -14.86 -7.37
N ALA A 125 -4.44 -14.13 -8.46
CA ALA A 125 -3.82 -14.36 -9.74
C ALA A 125 -3.55 -13.03 -10.43
N THR A 126 -2.40 -12.92 -11.10
CA THR A 126 -2.05 -11.78 -11.95
C THR A 126 -1.44 -12.32 -13.24
N LEU A 127 -2.16 -12.15 -14.34
CA LEU A 127 -1.74 -12.57 -15.66
C LEU A 127 -1.54 -11.33 -16.54
N HIS A 128 -0.41 -11.28 -17.25
CA HIS A 128 -0.19 -10.31 -18.31
C HIS A 128 -0.18 -11.03 -19.66
N VAL A 129 -0.95 -10.49 -20.60
CA VAL A 129 -1.21 -11.10 -21.92
C VAL A 129 -0.83 -10.11 -23.01
N ASP A 130 -0.09 -10.60 -23.99
CA ASP A 130 0.33 -9.83 -25.15
C ASP A 130 -0.89 -9.43 -26.01
N GLN A 131 -1.00 -8.14 -26.33
CA GLN A 131 -2.16 -7.57 -27.01
C GLN A 131 -2.28 -7.92 -28.50
N TYR A 132 -1.22 -8.47 -29.09
CA TYR A 132 -1.16 -8.83 -30.52
C TYR A 132 -1.31 -10.33 -30.73
N THR A 133 -0.61 -11.12 -29.92
CA THR A 133 -0.54 -12.59 -30.07
C THR A 133 -1.51 -13.34 -29.17
N GLY A 134 -2.00 -12.71 -28.09
CA GLY A 134 -2.82 -13.37 -27.07
C GLY A 134 -2.04 -14.35 -26.20
N GLN A 135 -0.70 -14.36 -26.31
CA GLN A 135 0.13 -15.21 -25.47
C GLN A 135 0.21 -14.64 -24.05
N VAL A 136 0.15 -15.54 -23.06
CA VAL A 136 0.36 -15.17 -21.66
C VAL A 136 1.86 -14.98 -21.46
N LEU A 137 2.27 -13.73 -21.27
CA LEU A 137 3.65 -13.36 -20.99
C LEU A 137 4.02 -13.71 -19.54
N VAL A 138 3.07 -13.52 -18.63
CA VAL A 138 3.26 -13.66 -17.19
C VAL A 138 2.01 -14.27 -16.57
N ASP A 139 2.16 -15.27 -15.70
CA ASP A 139 1.09 -15.86 -14.88
C ASP A 139 1.65 -16.07 -13.46
N VAL A 140 1.37 -15.12 -12.55
CA VAL A 140 1.75 -15.24 -11.14
C VAL A 140 0.57 -15.67 -10.31
N ARG A 141 0.76 -16.73 -9.52
CA ARG A 141 -0.23 -17.24 -8.57
C ARG A 141 0.34 -17.27 -7.17
N TRP A 142 -0.53 -17.53 -6.19
CA TRP A 142 -0.16 -17.75 -4.79
C TRP A 142 1.02 -18.72 -4.60
N GLN A 143 1.10 -19.77 -5.41
CA GLN A 143 2.18 -20.77 -5.35
C GLN A 143 3.56 -20.21 -5.73
N ASP A 144 3.59 -19.13 -6.51
CA ASP A 144 4.81 -18.46 -6.96
C ASP A 144 5.26 -17.36 -5.99
N TYR A 145 4.41 -17.03 -5.00
CA TYR A 145 4.73 -16.06 -3.96
C TYR A 145 5.76 -16.63 -2.99
N SER A 146 6.75 -15.83 -2.61
CA SER A 146 7.68 -16.16 -1.54
C SER A 146 6.93 -16.29 -0.20
N ASN A 147 7.49 -17.05 0.75
CA ASN A 147 6.87 -17.20 2.09
C ASN A 147 6.61 -15.85 2.77
N VAL A 148 7.47 -14.87 2.51
CA VAL A 148 7.35 -13.52 3.05
C VAL A 148 6.20 -12.78 2.38
N ALA A 149 6.12 -12.80 1.04
CA ALA A 149 5.00 -12.20 0.30
C ALA A 149 3.65 -12.81 0.73
N ARG A 150 3.58 -14.14 0.90
CA ARG A 150 2.39 -14.82 1.41
C ARG A 150 1.99 -14.37 2.81
N ALA A 151 2.95 -14.21 3.71
CA ALA A 151 2.67 -13.73 5.07
C ALA A 151 2.18 -12.28 5.07
N THR A 152 2.74 -11.43 4.20
CA THR A 152 2.30 -10.05 4.04
C THR A 152 0.88 -9.98 3.49
N GLU A 153 0.56 -10.68 2.41
CA GLU A 153 -0.80 -10.72 1.85
C GLU A 153 -1.82 -11.27 2.86
N LEU A 154 -1.47 -12.34 3.57
CA LEU A 154 -2.32 -12.86 4.63
C LEU A 154 -2.57 -11.82 5.74
N GLY A 155 -1.53 -11.09 6.13
CA GLY A 155 -1.61 -10.01 7.12
C GLY A 155 -2.49 -8.86 6.65
N VAL A 156 -2.42 -8.51 5.37
CA VAL A 156 -3.28 -7.49 4.75
C VAL A 156 -4.74 -7.95 4.75
N MET A 157 -5.06 -9.16 4.26
CA MET A 157 -6.46 -9.62 4.22
C MET A 157 -7.06 -9.72 5.62
N LEU A 158 -6.25 -10.10 6.61
CA LEU A 158 -6.68 -10.10 8.00
C LEU A 158 -6.95 -8.67 8.49
N HIS A 159 -6.06 -7.72 8.16
CA HIS A 159 -6.19 -6.32 8.55
C HIS A 159 -7.38 -5.60 7.90
N GLU A 160 -7.64 -5.86 6.62
CA GLU A 160 -8.78 -5.29 5.89
C GLU A 160 -10.13 -5.91 6.29
N GLY A 161 -10.12 -6.98 7.09
CA GLY A 161 -11.37 -7.65 7.48
C GLY A 161 -11.95 -8.56 6.38
N LYS A 162 -11.20 -8.83 5.31
CA LYS A 162 -11.67 -9.65 4.18
C LYS A 162 -11.67 -11.14 4.49
N MET A 163 -10.61 -11.61 5.14
CA MET A 163 -10.48 -13.02 5.49
C MET A 163 -11.47 -13.40 6.60
N PHE A 164 -12.10 -14.58 6.54
CA PHE A 164 -13.11 -15.07 7.49
C PHE A 164 -14.41 -14.24 7.59
N GLY A 165 -14.65 -13.32 6.65
CA GLY A 165 -15.90 -12.55 6.55
C GLY A 165 -16.26 -11.80 7.83
N ALA A 166 -17.54 -11.91 8.25
CA ALA A 166 -18.11 -11.11 9.34
C ALA A 166 -17.39 -11.26 10.69
N LEU A 167 -16.79 -12.42 10.97
CA LEU A 167 -16.06 -12.65 12.22
C LEU A 167 -14.83 -11.73 12.32
N ASN A 168 -14.05 -11.66 11.24
CA ASN A 168 -12.87 -10.81 11.21
C ASN A 168 -13.26 -9.32 11.23
N GLN A 169 -14.30 -8.95 10.48
CA GLN A 169 -14.84 -7.59 10.51
C GLN A 169 -15.25 -7.15 11.92
N LEU A 170 -15.89 -8.03 12.70
CA LEU A 170 -16.25 -7.73 14.10
C LEU A 170 -15.00 -7.55 14.97
N ILE A 171 -14.00 -8.41 14.82
CA ILE A 171 -12.73 -8.30 15.58
C ILE A 171 -12.03 -6.98 15.24
N VAL A 172 -11.89 -6.66 13.96
CA VAL A 172 -11.26 -5.41 13.50
C VAL A 172 -12.07 -4.20 13.99
N LEU A 173 -13.39 -4.23 13.94
CA LEU A 173 -14.28 -3.18 14.47
C LEU A 173 -14.04 -2.95 15.97
N LEU A 174 -13.97 -4.02 16.77
CA LEU A 174 -13.73 -3.93 18.20
C LEU A 174 -12.35 -3.30 18.50
N ILE A 175 -11.31 -3.72 17.78
CA ILE A 175 -9.96 -3.14 17.92
C ILE A 175 -9.99 -1.65 17.56
N CYS A 176 -10.64 -1.28 16.44
CA CYS A 176 -10.79 0.11 16.04
C CYS A 176 -11.52 0.93 17.09
N LEU A 177 -12.59 0.39 17.69
CA LEU A 177 -13.35 1.07 18.74
C LEU A 177 -12.50 1.25 20.01
N MET A 178 -11.69 0.26 20.40
CA MET A 178 -10.78 0.38 21.54
C MET A 178 -9.75 1.50 21.32
N ILE A 179 -9.17 1.60 20.12
CA ILE A 179 -8.21 2.65 19.77
C ILE A 179 -8.89 4.02 19.77
N LEU A 180 -10.10 4.12 19.21
CA LEU A 180 -10.88 5.36 19.18
C LEU A 180 -11.22 5.83 20.60
N LEU A 181 -11.78 4.94 21.43
CA LEU A 181 -12.11 5.25 22.83
C LEU A 181 -10.85 5.59 23.64
N GLY A 182 -9.73 4.92 23.40
CA GLY A 182 -8.43 5.26 23.98
C GLY A 182 -7.97 6.67 23.59
N SER A 183 -8.12 7.05 22.32
CA SER A 183 -7.75 8.38 21.82
C SER A 183 -8.66 9.47 22.41
N VAL A 184 -9.97 9.24 22.44
CA VAL A 184 -10.95 10.16 23.03
C VAL A 184 -10.71 10.31 24.53
N SER A 185 -10.48 9.22 25.25
CA SER A 185 -10.18 9.28 26.69
C SER A 185 -8.88 10.05 26.98
N GLY A 186 -7.84 9.87 26.17
CA GLY A 186 -6.61 10.67 26.26
C GLY A 186 -6.87 12.17 26.05
N LEU A 187 -7.68 12.52 25.06
CA LEU A 187 -8.09 13.91 24.80
C LEU A 187 -8.92 14.49 25.94
N VAL A 188 -9.88 13.72 26.47
CA VAL A 188 -10.73 14.13 27.62
C VAL A 188 -9.87 14.34 28.87
N MET A 189 -8.95 13.42 29.16
CA MET A 189 -8.02 13.54 30.28
C MET A 189 -7.13 14.77 30.14
N TRP A 190 -6.65 15.06 28.92
CA TRP A 190 -5.90 16.29 28.64
C TRP A 190 -6.76 17.53 28.86
N TRP A 191 -7.99 17.56 28.34
CA TRP A 191 -8.92 18.68 28.49
C TRP A 191 -9.25 18.98 29.95
N GLN A 192 -9.44 17.95 30.77
CA GLN A 192 -9.71 18.10 32.21
C GLN A 192 -8.47 18.56 33.01
N ARG A 193 -7.26 18.28 32.52
CA ARG A 193 -6.00 18.56 33.25
C ARG A 193 -5.23 19.76 32.71
N ARG A 194 -5.69 20.39 31.63
CA ARG A 194 -5.03 21.55 31.03
C ARG A 194 -4.99 22.72 32.03
N PRO A 195 -3.97 23.59 31.96
CA PRO A 195 -3.91 24.78 32.80
C PRO A 195 -5.07 25.74 32.49
N ALA A 196 -5.64 26.38 33.53
CA ALA A 196 -6.66 27.41 33.35
C ALA A 196 -6.09 28.58 32.54
N GLY A 197 -6.74 28.94 31.44
CA GLY A 197 -6.36 30.07 30.58
C GLY A 197 -5.45 29.76 29.40
N GLY A 198 -5.04 28.51 29.14
CA GLY A 198 -4.16 28.19 28.01
C GLY A 198 -4.28 26.79 27.41
N LEU A 199 -3.73 26.63 26.20
CA LEU A 199 -3.50 25.34 25.53
C LEU A 199 -2.06 24.92 25.81
N GLY A 200 -1.81 24.28 26.95
CA GLY A 200 -0.48 23.83 27.35
C GLY A 200 -0.49 22.43 27.96
N VAL A 201 0.68 21.80 27.99
CA VAL A 201 0.86 20.49 28.64
C VAL A 201 0.48 20.61 30.13
N PRO A 202 -0.37 19.72 30.68
CA PRO A 202 -0.67 19.71 32.11
C PRO A 202 0.63 19.77 32.95
N PRO A 203 0.71 20.64 33.96
CA PRO A 203 1.92 20.76 34.76
C PRO A 203 2.29 19.40 35.34
N LEU A 204 3.53 18.95 35.07
CA LEU A 204 4.05 17.74 35.69
C LEU A 204 3.88 17.86 37.20
N ARG A 205 3.43 16.78 37.85
CA ARG A 205 3.61 16.65 39.28
C ARG A 205 5.11 16.84 39.54
N HIS A 206 5.45 17.89 40.28
CA HIS A 206 6.83 18.12 40.70
C HIS A 206 7.34 16.82 41.33
N ASP A 207 8.55 16.41 40.96
CA ASP A 207 9.33 15.28 41.49
C ASP A 207 9.33 13.94 40.71
N LEU A 208 8.78 13.87 39.50
CA LEU A 208 9.04 12.70 38.64
C LEU A 208 10.35 12.88 37.82
N PRO A 209 11.32 11.96 37.91
CA PRO A 209 12.54 12.05 37.12
C PRO A 209 12.20 12.01 35.62
N ARG A 210 12.85 12.85 34.82
CA ARG A 210 12.69 12.82 33.36
C ARG A 210 12.97 11.41 32.87
N TRP A 211 11.98 10.78 32.25
CA TRP A 211 12.09 9.41 31.75
C TRP A 211 12.99 9.39 30.50
N LYS A 212 14.30 9.42 30.74
CA LYS A 212 15.35 9.52 29.70
C LYS A 212 15.17 8.47 28.61
N THR A 213 14.73 7.27 28.99
CA THR A 213 14.43 6.17 28.07
C THR A 213 13.31 6.53 27.10
N ALA A 214 12.19 7.09 27.56
CA ALA A 214 11.11 7.50 26.66
C ALA A 214 11.50 8.66 25.76
N THR A 215 12.31 9.60 26.24
CA THR A 215 12.85 10.67 25.39
C THR A 215 13.74 10.10 24.28
N ALA A 216 14.63 9.15 24.60
CA ALA A 216 15.47 8.49 23.62
C ALA A 216 14.63 7.71 22.59
N ILE A 217 13.61 6.95 23.04
CA ILE A 217 12.69 6.24 22.15
C ILE A 217 11.95 7.21 21.23
N MET A 218 11.44 8.34 21.75
CA MET A 218 10.77 9.37 20.95
C MET A 218 11.69 9.97 19.89
N LEU A 219 12.96 10.24 20.22
CA LEU A 219 13.93 10.76 19.25
C LEU A 219 14.25 9.73 18.16
N VAL A 220 14.43 8.46 18.55
CA VAL A 220 14.65 7.37 17.58
C VAL A 220 13.44 7.21 16.67
N LEU A 221 12.22 7.19 17.22
CA LEU A 221 10.99 7.12 16.42
C LEU A 221 10.83 8.34 15.50
N GLY A 222 11.12 9.54 15.98
CA GLY A 222 11.07 10.76 15.18
C GLY A 222 12.09 10.77 14.04
N ALA A 223 13.25 10.16 14.23
CA ALA A 223 14.26 9.98 13.19
C ALA A 223 13.85 8.92 12.16
N VAL A 224 13.29 7.79 12.61
CA VAL A 224 12.81 6.70 11.73
C VAL A 224 11.54 7.10 10.97
N PHE A 225 10.68 7.94 11.57
CA PHE A 225 9.43 8.44 11.00
C PHE A 225 9.46 9.98 10.96
N PRO A 226 10.06 10.60 9.91
CA PRO A 226 10.28 12.04 9.85
C PRO A 226 9.03 12.89 10.01
N LEU A 227 7.88 12.42 9.51
CA LEU A 227 6.59 13.09 9.67
C LEU A 227 6.12 13.15 11.13
N VAL A 228 6.37 12.08 11.90
CA VAL A 228 6.09 12.04 13.34
C VAL A 228 7.05 12.96 14.08
N GLY A 229 8.35 12.93 13.74
CA GLY A 229 9.33 13.85 14.31
C GLY A 229 8.98 15.31 14.04
N GLY A 230 8.59 15.63 12.81
CA GLY A 230 8.15 16.96 12.40
C GLY A 230 6.90 17.45 13.13
N SER A 231 5.87 16.60 13.28
CA SER A 231 4.66 16.98 14.01
C SER A 231 4.93 17.22 15.50
N MET A 232 5.80 16.43 16.12
CA MET A 232 6.23 16.64 17.51
C MET A 232 7.01 17.95 17.68
N LEU A 233 7.90 18.28 16.74
CA LEU A 233 8.61 19.57 16.73
C LEU A 233 7.64 20.74 16.57
N LEU A 234 6.64 20.61 15.69
CA LEU A 234 5.61 21.63 15.50
C LEU A 234 4.80 21.84 16.78
N VAL A 235 4.33 20.77 17.42
CA VAL A 235 3.62 20.85 18.71
C VAL A 235 4.50 21.48 19.78
N TRP A 236 5.78 21.12 19.84
CA TRP A 236 6.74 21.71 20.78
C TRP A 236 6.96 23.22 20.53
N LEU A 237 7.06 23.65 19.27
CA LEU A 237 7.16 25.06 18.90
C LEU A 237 5.87 25.81 19.31
N VAL A 238 4.70 25.25 19.00
CA VAL A 238 3.40 25.83 19.38
C VAL A 238 3.30 25.96 20.90
N ASP A 239 3.63 24.93 21.66
CA ASP A 239 3.61 24.97 23.13
C ASP A 239 4.57 26.04 23.67
N ARG A 240 5.77 26.15 23.10
CA ARG A 240 6.77 27.14 23.53
C ARG A 240 6.37 28.59 23.24
N TYR A 241 5.67 28.84 22.14
CA TYR A 241 5.31 30.21 21.72
C TYR A 241 3.85 30.62 22.04
N ALA A 242 2.94 29.67 22.30
CA ALA A 242 1.55 29.96 22.67
C ALA A 242 1.35 30.22 24.17
N GLN A 243 2.19 29.62 25.05
CA GLN A 243 2.13 29.85 26.50
C GLN A 243 2.34 31.32 26.96
N PRO A 244 3.24 32.14 26.36
CA PRO A 244 3.40 33.53 26.79
C PRO A 244 2.19 34.44 26.53
N LEU A 245 1.32 34.12 25.57
CA LEU A 245 0.13 34.93 25.23
C LEU A 245 -1.03 34.77 26.25
N ALA A 246 -1.07 33.66 27.00
CA ALA A 246 -2.10 33.40 28.00
C ALA A 246 -1.84 34.08 29.36
N ARG A 247 -0.60 34.50 29.62
CA ARG A 247 -0.20 35.12 30.91
C ARG A 247 -0.47 36.62 30.99
N THR A 248 -0.86 37.28 29.89
CA THR A 248 -1.03 38.73 29.82
C THR A 248 -2.45 39.22 30.09
N ASN A 249 -3.37 38.39 30.58
CA ASN A 249 -4.69 38.85 31.00
C ASN A 249 -4.89 38.69 32.52
N PRO A 250 -4.33 39.61 33.34
CA PRO A 250 -4.79 39.78 34.71
C PRO A 250 -6.20 40.38 34.68
N LEU A 251 -7.10 39.77 35.44
CA LEU A 251 -8.49 40.13 35.64
C LEU A 251 -8.64 41.63 36.00
N THR A 252 -9.54 42.33 35.31
CA THR A 252 -10.32 43.45 35.87
C THR A 252 -11.67 42.95 36.31
#